data_AF-A0A060XJA8-F1
#
_entry.id   AF-A0A060XJA8-F1
#
_cell.length_a   1.000
_cell.length_b   1.000
_cell.length_c   1.000
_cell.angle_alpha   90.00
_cell.angle_beta   90.00
_cell.angle_gamma   90.00
#
_symmetry.space_group_name_H-M   'P 1'
#
loop_
_entity.id
_entity.type
_entity.pdbx_description
1 polymer ?
#
loop_
_entity_poly.entity_id
_entity_poly.type
_entity_poly.pdbx_seq_one_letter_code
_entity_poly.pdbx_strand_id
1 'polypeptide(L)'
;MAHINSILPDTLDPLQFAYRPNRSTDDVIPIALHTALSHLDKRNTYVRMLFIDYSSASNTIVPTKLITKLRTLGLNTSLGNWILDFLMGPPPGGKGRQHVCRTDPQHSTQW
;
A
#
# COMPACT_ATOMS: atom_id res chain seq x y z
N MET A 1 -15.47 -4.99 3.53
CA MET A 1 -14.44 -4.05 3.02
C MET A 1 -14.77 -2.58 3.27
N ALA A 2 -16.04 -2.15 3.28
CA ALA A 2 -16.42 -0.73 3.46
C ALA A 2 -15.86 -0.06 4.74
N HIS A 3 -15.78 -0.79 5.86
CA HIS A 3 -15.32 -0.26 7.14
C HIS A 3 -13.83 0.13 7.21
N ILE A 4 -12.98 -0.43 6.34
CA ILE A 4 -11.55 -0.05 6.29
C ILE A 4 -11.36 1.17 5.40
N ASN A 5 -12.09 1.25 4.29
CA ASN A 5 -12.01 2.41 3.42
C ASN A 5 -12.65 3.65 4.06
N SER A 6 -13.67 3.47 4.92
CA SER A 6 -14.36 4.58 5.60
C SER A 6 -13.52 5.30 6.66
N ILE A 7 -12.42 4.70 7.12
CA ILE A 7 -11.51 5.35 8.08
C ILE A 7 -10.36 6.09 7.38
N LEU A 8 -10.15 5.82 6.09
CA LEU A 8 -9.17 6.55 5.31
C LEU A 8 -9.76 7.93 5.02
N PRO A 9 -8.99 9.02 5.20
CA PRO A 9 -9.48 10.34 4.86
C PRO A 9 -9.79 10.39 3.36
N ASP A 10 -10.88 11.06 2.99
CA ASP A 10 -11.22 11.32 1.59
C ASP A 10 -10.10 12.09 0.87
N THR A 11 -9.27 12.79 1.66
CA THR A 11 -8.07 13.54 1.24
C THR A 11 -6.80 12.70 1.34
N LEU A 12 -6.81 11.47 0.80
CA LEU A 12 -5.55 10.81 0.42
C LEU A 12 -4.80 11.67 -0.59
N ASP A 13 -3.48 11.51 -0.66
CA ASP A 13 -2.61 12.29 -1.56
C ASP A 13 -3.24 12.34 -2.97
N PRO A 14 -3.52 13.55 -3.51
CA PRO A 14 -4.07 13.71 -4.85
C PRO A 14 -3.22 13.05 -5.94
N LEU A 15 -1.92 12.88 -5.69
CA LEU A 15 -0.96 12.22 -6.58
C LEU A 15 -0.71 10.74 -6.22
N GLN A 16 -1.55 10.14 -5.35
CA GLN A 16 -1.59 8.70 -5.17
C GLN A 16 -2.48 8.06 -6.24
N PHE A 17 -1.87 7.29 -7.14
CA PHE A 17 -2.58 6.62 -8.23
C PHE A 17 -2.75 5.11 -7.98
N ALA A 18 -1.86 4.49 -7.21
CA ALA A 18 -1.95 3.09 -6.85
C ALA A 18 -3.03 2.84 -5.78
N TYR A 19 -3.71 1.70 -5.89
CA TYR A 19 -4.73 1.23 -4.95
C TYR A 19 -5.90 2.20 -4.71
N ARG A 20 -6.23 3.05 -5.70
CA ARG A 20 -7.41 3.92 -5.69
C ARG A 20 -8.38 3.56 -6.83
N PRO A 21 -9.70 3.65 -6.58
CA PRO A 21 -10.67 3.50 -7.66
C PRO A 21 -10.50 4.63 -8.68
N ASN A 22 -10.72 4.30 -9.97
CA ASN A 22 -10.64 5.25 -11.08
C ASN A 22 -9.28 5.95 -11.24
N ARG A 23 -8.19 5.29 -10.81
CA ARG A 23 -6.82 5.72 -11.06
C ARG A 23 -5.98 4.55 -11.57
N SER A 24 -5.11 4.80 -12.53
CA SER A 24 -4.16 3.80 -13.04
C SER A 24 -2.79 4.41 -13.35
N THR A 25 -1.84 3.56 -13.75
CA THR A 25 -0.54 4.00 -14.30
C THR A 25 -0.71 4.89 -15.53
N ASP A 26 -1.80 4.72 -16.29
CA ASP A 26 -2.11 5.52 -17.48
C ASP A 26 -2.42 6.98 -17.14
N ASP A 27 -2.84 7.27 -15.90
CA ASP A 27 -3.01 8.64 -15.41
C ASP A 27 -1.69 9.23 -14.92
N VAL A 28 -0.80 8.40 -14.36
CA VAL A 28 0.48 8.86 -13.79
C VAL A 28 1.38 9.46 -14.86
N ILE A 29 1.54 8.74 -15.98
CA ILE A 29 2.45 9.10 -17.06
C ILE A 29 2.14 10.50 -17.63
N PRO A 30 0.90 10.80 -18.10
CA PRO A 30 0.58 12.12 -18.63
C PRO A 30 0.67 13.22 -17.58
N ILE A 31 0.35 12.95 -16.30
CA ILE A 31 0.47 13.95 -15.23
C ILE A 31 1.93 14.30 -14.95
N ALA A 32 2.80 13.30 -14.83
CA ALA A 32 4.23 13.51 -14.62
C ALA A 32 4.86 14.26 -15.81
N LEU A 33 4.50 13.86 -17.02
CA LEU A 33 4.97 14.50 -18.25
C LEU A 33 4.49 15.95 -18.34
N HIS A 34 3.19 16.19 -18.16
CA HIS A 34 2.61 17.53 -18.20
C HIS A 34 3.27 18.45 -17.15
N THR A 35 3.41 17.96 -15.92
CA THR A 35 4.06 18.72 -14.83
C THR A 35 5.50 19.10 -15.18
N ALA A 36 6.26 18.17 -15.77
CA ALA A 36 7.64 18.43 -16.17
C ALA A 36 7.72 19.43 -17.32
N LEU A 37 6.94 19.23 -18.40
CA LEU A 37 6.95 20.09 -19.58
C LEU A 37 6.49 21.51 -19.25
N SER A 38 5.38 21.66 -18.51
CA SER A 38 4.90 22.98 -18.08
C SER A 38 5.86 23.70 -17.13
N HIS A 39 6.73 22.97 -16.43
CA HIS A 39 7.82 23.58 -15.68
C HIS A 39 8.95 24.06 -16.61
N LEU A 40 9.33 23.24 -17.60
CA LEU A 40 10.40 23.53 -18.57
C LEU A 40 10.07 24.65 -19.56
N ASP A 41 8.79 24.98 -19.77
CA ASP A 41 8.37 26.12 -20.59
C ASP A 41 8.80 27.48 -20.01
N LYS A 42 9.28 27.50 -18.76
CA LYS A 42 9.79 28.71 -18.11
C LYS A 42 11.26 28.91 -18.48
N ARG A 43 11.67 30.18 -18.65
CA ARG A 43 13.06 30.49 -19.00
C ARG A 43 13.98 30.11 -17.83
N ASN A 44 15.08 29.44 -18.14
CA ASN A 44 16.16 29.10 -17.19
C ASN A 44 15.72 28.17 -16.05
N THR A 45 14.77 27.26 -16.30
CA THR A 45 14.37 26.20 -15.37
C THR A 45 14.82 24.82 -15.83
N TYR A 46 14.88 23.86 -14.90
CA TYR A 46 15.18 22.46 -15.19
C TYR A 46 14.36 21.56 -14.25
N VAL A 47 14.16 20.30 -14.63
CA VAL A 47 13.44 19.30 -13.83
C VAL A 47 14.41 18.20 -13.41
N ARG A 48 14.31 17.75 -12.17
CA ARG A 48 14.96 16.53 -11.66
C ARG A 48 13.89 15.58 -11.15
N MET A 49 13.87 14.35 -11.67
CA MET A 49 12.98 13.30 -11.20
C MET A 49 13.77 12.29 -10.37
N LEU A 50 13.23 11.91 -9.22
CA LEU A 50 13.78 10.90 -8.33
C LEU A 50 12.82 9.71 -8.30
N PHE A 51 13.33 8.54 -8.69
CA PHE A 51 12.59 7.28 -8.60
C PHE A 51 13.11 6.50 -7.40
N ILE A 52 12.22 6.23 -6.45
CA ILE A 52 12.50 5.40 -5.27
C ILE A 52 11.63 4.16 -5.40
N ASP A 53 12.26 3.00 -5.45
CA ASP A 53 11.59 1.72 -5.38
C ASP A 53 12.00 0.98 -4.10
N TYR A 54 11.03 0.37 -3.44
CA TYR A 54 11.26 -0.38 -2.20
C TYR A 54 11.28 -1.87 -2.53
N SER A 55 12.42 -2.53 -2.30
CA SER A 55 12.52 -3.98 -2.43
C SER A 55 11.48 -4.65 -1.53
N SER A 56 10.49 -5.30 -2.14
CA SER A 56 9.49 -6.08 -1.42
C SER A 56 8.77 -5.30 -0.30
N ALA A 57 8.20 -4.13 -0.63
CA ALA A 57 7.54 -3.23 0.33
C ALA A 57 6.54 -3.93 1.29
N SER A 58 5.82 -4.95 0.82
CA SER A 58 4.89 -5.74 1.64
C SER A 58 5.58 -6.62 2.67
N ASN A 59 6.80 -7.10 2.39
CA ASN A 59 7.57 -7.96 3.29
C ASN A 59 8.37 -7.16 4.33
N THR A 60 8.68 -5.90 4.05
CA THR A 60 9.44 -5.02 4.97
C THR A 60 8.54 -4.15 5.85
N ILE A 61 7.21 -4.20 5.67
CA ILE A 61 6.31 -3.39 6.48
C ILE A 61 6.40 -3.78 7.95
N VAL A 62 6.65 -2.80 8.83
CA VAL A 62 6.71 -3.02 10.28
C VAL A 62 5.28 -3.03 10.84
N PRO A 63 4.71 -4.18 11.26
CA PRO A 63 3.28 -4.28 11.56
C PRO A 63 2.84 -3.34 12.68
N THR A 64 3.65 -3.17 13.73
CA THR A 64 3.36 -2.27 14.85
C THR A 64 3.26 -0.80 14.43
N LYS A 65 4.12 -0.36 13.50
CA LYS A 65 4.08 1.00 12.95
C LYS A 65 2.84 1.21 12.08
N LEU A 66 2.47 0.21 11.27
CA LEU A 66 1.26 0.25 10.45
C LEU A 66 0.01 0.37 11.32
N ILE A 67 -0.16 -0.49 12.33
CA ILE A 67 -1.34 -0.48 13.20
C ILE A 67 -1.44 0.83 14.00
N THR A 68 -0.32 1.37 14.46
CA THR A 68 -0.30 2.67 15.14
C THR A 68 -0.88 3.76 14.24
N LYS A 69 -0.44 3.83 12.98
CA LYS A 69 -0.98 4.80 12.00
C LYS A 69 -2.46 4.58 11.71
N LEU A 70 -2.89 3.33 11.53
CA LEU A 70 -4.31 3.05 11.27
C LEU A 70 -5.20 3.42 12.47
N ARG A 71 -4.72 3.21 13.70
CA ARG A 71 -5.44 3.65 14.91
C ARG A 71 -5.56 5.17 15.00
N THR A 72 -4.52 5.92 14.60
CA THR A 72 -4.62 7.39 14.52
C THR A 72 -5.63 7.87 13.50
N LEU A 73 -5.95 7.04 12.50
CA LEU A 73 -6.99 7.28 11.50
C LEU A 73 -8.39 6.78 11.94
N GLY A 74 -8.54 6.28 13.17
CA GLY A 74 -9.83 5.83 13.69
C GLY A 74 -10.12 4.34 13.46
N LEU A 75 -9.12 3.53 13.11
CA LEU A 75 -9.28 2.07 13.10
C LEU A 75 -9.59 1.57 14.51
N ASN A 76 -10.68 0.81 14.65
CA ASN A 76 -11.06 0.22 15.92
C ASN A 76 -9.98 -0.77 16.44
N THR A 77 -9.86 -0.85 17.77
CA THR A 77 -8.81 -1.64 18.43
C THR A 77 -8.87 -3.12 18.07
N SER A 78 -10.06 -3.72 18.02
CA SER A 78 -10.25 -5.15 17.76
C SER A 78 -9.78 -5.55 16.36
N LEU A 79 -10.17 -4.77 15.35
CA LEU A 79 -9.73 -4.97 13.97
C LEU A 79 -8.23 -4.68 13.82
N GLY A 80 -7.71 -3.66 14.50
CA GLY A 80 -6.27 -3.39 14.55
C GLY A 80 -5.46 -4.56 15.13
N ASN A 81 -5.94 -5.21 16.18
CA ASN A 81 -5.30 -6.40 16.75
C ASN A 81 -5.37 -7.58 15.78
N TRP A 82 -6.51 -7.79 15.11
CA TRP A 82 -6.63 -8.85 14.11
C TRP A 82 -5.65 -8.68 12.94
N ILE A 83 -5.50 -7.45 12.42
CA ILE A 83 -4.52 -7.16 11.36
C ILE A 83 -3.09 -7.38 11.88
N LEU A 84 -2.81 -7.00 13.14
CA LEU A 84 -1.50 -7.23 13.75
C LEU A 84 -1.15 -8.71 13.81
N ASP A 85 -2.08 -9.53 14.31
CA ASP A 85 -1.92 -10.98 14.42
C ASP A 85 -1.75 -11.62 13.04
N PHE A 86 -2.51 -11.14 12.04
CA PHE A 86 -2.37 -11.60 10.65
C PHE A 86 -0.98 -11.32 10.07
N LEU A 87 -0.42 -10.13 10.32
CA LEU A 87 0.88 -9.71 9.78
C LEU A 87 2.08 -10.28 10.54
N MET A 88 1.96 -10.51 11.85
CA MET A 88 3.02 -11.11 12.65
C MET A 88 3.11 -12.63 12.48
N GLY A 89 2.08 -13.23 11.87
CA GLY A 89 1.96 -14.67 11.74
C GLY A 89 1.66 -15.35 13.08
N PRO A 90 1.47 -16.68 13.07
CA PRO A 90 1.30 -17.45 14.30
C PRO A 90 2.58 -17.35 15.15
N PRO A 91 2.48 -17.29 16.50
CA PRO A 91 3.65 -17.41 17.35
C PRO A 91 4.39 -18.72 17.05
N PRO A 92 5.73 -18.75 17.14
CA PRO A 92 6.50 -19.98 16.93
C PRO A 92 6.03 -21.05 17.93
N GLY A 93 5.29 -22.05 17.43
CA GLY A 93 4.65 -23.12 18.22
C GLY A 93 3.11 -23.11 18.24
N GLY A 94 2.45 -22.09 17.66
CA GLY A 94 1.00 -22.03 17.53
C GLY A 94 0.49 -22.97 16.44
N LYS A 95 -0.08 -24.12 16.82
CA LYS A 95 -0.85 -24.99 15.93
C LYS A 95 -2.04 -24.16 15.39
N GLY A 96 -1.93 -23.72 14.13
CA GLY A 96 -2.88 -22.81 13.50
C GLY A 96 -4.32 -23.30 13.64
N ARG A 97 -5.25 -22.37 13.83
CA ARG A 97 -6.68 -22.62 13.64
C ARG A 97 -6.87 -23.12 12.21
N GLN A 98 -7.05 -24.42 12.08
CA GLN A 98 -7.30 -25.08 10.81
C GLN A 98 -8.71 -24.70 10.33
N HIS A 99 -8.81 -23.61 9.56
CA HIS A 99 -9.75 -23.58 8.45
C HIS A 99 -8.94 -23.93 7.21
N VAL A 100 -8.90 -25.24 6.92
CA VAL A 100 -8.24 -25.82 5.77
C VAL A 100 -8.92 -25.31 4.50
N CYS A 101 -8.31 -24.33 3.83
CA CYS A 101 -8.44 -24.22 2.38
C CYS A 101 -7.38 -25.15 1.80
N ARG A 102 -7.82 -26.31 1.28
CA ARG A 102 -6.94 -27.18 0.49
C ARG A 102 -6.48 -26.40 -0.74
N THR A 103 -5.18 -26.32 -0.94
CA THR A 103 -4.57 -26.02 -2.24
C THR A 103 -3.62 -27.15 -2.59
N ASP A 104 -3.87 -27.81 -3.72
CA ASP A 104 -2.98 -28.80 -4.31
C ASP A 104 -1.64 -28.16 -4.72
N PRO A 105 -0.51 -28.87 -4.62
CA PRO A 105 0.79 -28.34 -4.97
C PRO A 105 1.12 -28.65 -6.43
N GLN A 106 1.26 -27.62 -7.26
CA GLN A 106 2.24 -27.52 -8.35
C GLN A 106 2.01 -26.24 -9.14
N HIS A 107 2.88 -25.24 -8.95
CA HIS A 107 3.88 -24.82 -9.95
C HIS A 107 4.47 -23.49 -9.46
N SER A 108 5.77 -23.53 -9.19
CA SER A 108 6.57 -22.34 -8.93
C SER A 108 6.61 -21.47 -10.18
N THR A 109 6.22 -20.21 -10.08
CA THR A 109 6.70 -19.17 -11.00
C THR A 109 6.83 -17.87 -10.22
N GLN A 110 8.07 -17.39 -10.19
CA GLN A 110 8.50 -16.02 -9.94
C GLN A 110 7.45 -15.00 -10.39
N TRP A 111 7.10 -14.06 -9.50
CA TRP A 111 7.37 -12.62 -9.63
C TRP A 111 7.43 -12.01 -8.23
#